data_AF-A0A183DLX2-F1
#
_entry.id   AF-A0A183DLX2-F1
#
_cell.length_a   1.000
_cell.length_b   1.000
_cell.length_c   1.000
_cell.angle_alpha   90.00
_cell.angle_beta   90.00
_cell.angle_gamma   90.00
#
_symmetry.space_group_name_H-M   'P 1'
#
loop_
_entity.id
_entity.type
_entity.pdbx_description
1 polymer ?
#
loop_
_entity_poly.entity_id
_entity_poly.type
_entity_poly.pdbx_seq_one_letter_code
_entity_poly.pdbx_strand_id
1 'polypeptide(L)'
;LAEKEGGRTSAIRSGFTEKVFCSTWDQAGRIQLETDMLMPGEHCTAYLVLEKEMPVRQSVPFTIRQSSKQTVARGIIREVLPSVNLESFKDIKDRGFENIVKAK
;
A
#
# COMPACT_ATOMS: atom_id res chain seq x y z
N LEU A 1 -13.19 4.39 1.80
CA LEU A 1 -13.88 5.43 2.58
C LEU A 1 -14.40 6.45 1.60
N ALA A 2 -15.70 6.73 1.62
CA ALA A 2 -16.26 7.81 0.83
C ALA A 2 -15.87 9.17 1.43
N GLU A 3 -15.98 10.25 0.65
CA GLU A 3 -15.74 11.63 1.11
C GLU A 3 -16.52 11.95 2.41
N LYS A 4 -17.76 11.45 2.50
CA LYS A 4 -18.64 11.62 3.67
C LYS A 4 -18.11 10.97 4.95
N GLU A 5 -17.12 10.08 4.86
CA GLU A 5 -16.50 9.37 5.99
C GLU A 5 -15.14 9.98 6.39
N GLY A 6 -14.82 11.20 5.91
CA GLY A 6 -13.52 11.84 6.14
C GLY A 6 -12.40 11.31 5.25
N GLY A 7 -12.76 10.55 4.21
CA GLY A 7 -11.85 10.05 3.19
C GLY A 7 -11.38 11.13 2.23
N ARG A 8 -10.55 10.73 1.28
CA ARG A 8 -10.01 11.61 0.25
C ARG A 8 -11.08 11.97 -0.79
N THR A 9 -11.08 13.19 -1.30
CA THR A 9 -11.97 13.64 -2.39
C THR A 9 -11.42 13.34 -3.78
N SER A 10 -10.10 13.28 -3.88
CA SER A 10 -9.39 13.00 -5.13
C SER A 10 -9.07 11.52 -5.29
N ALA A 11 -9.11 11.08 -6.55
CA ALA A 11 -8.70 9.75 -6.94
C ALA A 11 -7.22 9.49 -6.59
N ILE A 12 -6.91 8.23 -6.28
CA ILE A 12 -5.56 7.78 -5.93
C ILE A 12 -4.98 7.08 -7.15
N ARG A 13 -3.79 7.50 -7.59
CA ARG A 13 -3.07 6.84 -8.69
C ARG A 13 -2.21 5.71 -8.16
N SER A 14 -2.04 4.66 -8.96
CA SER A 14 -1.14 3.56 -8.65
C SER A 14 0.32 4.03 -8.48
N GLY A 15 1.08 3.33 -7.65
CA GLY A 15 2.49 3.64 -7.39
C GLY A 15 2.69 4.86 -6.50
N PHE A 16 1.79 5.12 -5.57
CA PHE A 16 1.93 6.16 -4.55
C PHE A 16 2.66 5.60 -3.31
N THR A 17 3.23 6.49 -2.51
CA THR A 17 3.95 6.13 -1.27
C THR A 17 3.36 6.91 -0.12
N GLU A 18 2.87 6.19 0.88
CA GLU A 18 2.22 6.75 2.06
C GLU A 18 2.53 5.89 3.30
N LYS A 19 2.15 6.38 4.47
CA LYS A 19 2.41 5.67 5.71
C LYS A 19 1.33 4.63 5.99
N VAL A 20 1.77 3.38 6.17
CA VAL A 20 0.94 2.23 6.53
C VAL A 20 1.00 2.04 8.03
N PHE A 21 -0.17 1.93 8.65
CA PHE A 21 -0.34 1.70 10.07
C PHE A 21 -0.97 0.33 10.30
N CYS A 22 -0.26 -0.48 11.08
CA CYS A 22 -0.71 -1.76 11.62
C CYS A 22 -0.65 -1.67 13.15
N SER A 23 -1.41 -2.50 13.87
CA SER A 23 -1.61 -2.42 15.32
C SER A 23 -0.39 -2.01 16.16
N THR A 24 0.80 -2.55 15.85
CA THR A 24 2.04 -2.36 16.62
C THR A 24 3.13 -1.55 15.90
N TRP A 25 2.92 -1.14 14.65
CA TRP A 25 3.95 -0.46 13.87
C TRP A 25 3.36 0.45 12.79
N ASP A 26 4.15 1.44 12.40
CA ASP A 26 3.89 2.32 11.28
C ASP A 26 5.13 2.43 10.40
N GLN A 27 4.94 2.26 9.09
CA GLN A 27 6.04 2.23 8.13
C GLN A 27 5.61 2.82 6.78
N ALA A 28 6.53 3.49 6.08
CA ALA A 28 6.33 3.93 4.72
C ALA A 28 6.16 2.70 3.81
N GLY A 29 5.12 2.75 2.98
CA GLY A 29 4.81 1.70 2.02
C GLY A 29 4.59 2.28 0.64
N ARG A 30 5.11 1.61 -0.38
CA ARG A 30 4.75 1.85 -1.77
C ARG A 30 3.60 0.92 -2.16
N ILE A 31 2.51 1.52 -2.63
CA ILE A 31 1.29 0.80 -2.99
C ILE A 31 1.14 0.78 -4.50
N GLN A 32 1.07 -0.41 -5.06
CA GLN A 32 0.79 -0.65 -6.46
C GLN A 32 -0.61 -1.24 -6.59
N LEU A 33 -1.54 -0.44 -7.08
CA LEU A 33 -2.90 -0.85 -7.39
C LEU A 33 -2.89 -1.69 -8.68
N GLU A 34 -3.81 -2.65 -8.80
CA GLU A 34 -4.04 -3.40 -10.05
C GLU A 34 -4.65 -2.52 -11.16
N THR A 35 -5.38 -1.48 -10.77
CA THR A 35 -5.90 -0.45 -11.66
C THR A 35 -5.00 0.78 -11.63
N ASP A 36 -4.99 1.59 -12.69
CA ASP A 36 -4.19 2.83 -12.72
C ASP A 36 -4.66 3.87 -11.68
N MET A 37 -5.95 3.81 -11.34
CA MET A 37 -6.60 4.77 -10.46
C MET A 37 -7.66 4.07 -9.60
N LEU A 38 -7.84 4.57 -8.38
CA LEU A 38 -8.88 4.16 -7.44
C LEU A 38 -9.69 5.39 -7.01
N MET A 39 -11.02 5.33 -7.18
CA MET A 39 -11.91 6.38 -6.72
C MET A 39 -12.26 6.21 -5.24
N PRO A 40 -12.57 7.31 -4.53
CA PRO A 40 -13.07 7.22 -3.16
C PRO A 40 -14.33 6.36 -3.07
N GLY A 41 -14.32 5.39 -2.16
CA GLY A 41 -15.44 4.47 -1.96
C GLY A 41 -15.34 3.15 -2.76
N GLU A 42 -14.40 3.05 -3.70
CA GLU A 42 -14.16 1.81 -4.42
C GLU A 42 -13.28 0.84 -3.64
N HIS A 43 -13.38 -0.44 -4.01
CA HIS A 43 -12.53 -1.51 -3.53
C HIS A 43 -11.59 -1.97 -4.65
N CYS A 44 -10.34 -2.25 -4.30
CA CYS A 44 -9.38 -2.85 -5.23
C CYS A 44 -8.46 -3.81 -4.50
N THR A 45 -7.80 -4.66 -5.28
CA THR A 45 -6.60 -5.38 -4.85
C THR A 45 -5.37 -4.54 -5.17
N ALA A 46 -4.37 -4.61 -4.31
CA ALA A 46 -3.13 -3.89 -4.46
C ALA A 46 -1.99 -4.68 -3.82
N TYR A 47 -0.79 -4.47 -4.36
CA TYR A 47 0.44 -4.90 -3.74
C TYR A 47 1.00 -3.79 -2.87
N LEU A 48 1.56 -4.18 -1.73
CA LEU A 48 2.18 -3.28 -0.78
C LEU A 48 3.63 -3.72 -0.55
N VAL A 49 4.57 -2.82 -0.82
CA VAL A 49 5.99 -3.00 -0.49
C VAL A 49 6.34 -2.06 0.65
N LEU A 50 6.85 -2.59 1.75
CA LEU A 50 7.29 -1.80 2.91
C LEU A 50 8.77 -1.46 2.78
N GLU A 51 9.16 -0.27 3.26
CA GLU A 51 10.55 0.19 3.20
C GLU A 51 11.49 -0.65 4.10
N LYS A 52 10.96 -1.18 5.20
CA LYS A 52 11.69 -2.11 6.08
C LYS A 52 10.80 -3.29 6.40
N GLU A 53 11.44 -4.41 6.71
CA GLU A 53 10.72 -5.60 7.16
C GLU A 53 9.94 -5.32 8.44
N MET A 54 8.66 -5.72 8.42
CA MET A 54 7.74 -5.57 9.53
C MET A 54 7.06 -6.90 9.81
N PRO A 55 6.57 -7.13 11.04
CA PRO A 55 5.72 -8.27 11.33
C PRO A 55 4.39 -8.15 10.56
N VAL A 56 4.25 -8.92 9.48
CA VAL A 56 3.08 -8.98 8.61
C VAL A 56 2.52 -10.40 8.61
N ARG A 57 1.20 -10.54 8.72
CA ARG A 57 0.50 -11.83 8.68
C ARG A 57 -0.77 -11.71 7.85
N GLN A 58 -1.19 -12.80 7.23
CA GLN A 58 -2.48 -12.87 6.56
C GLN A 58 -3.63 -12.54 7.54
N SER A 59 -4.70 -11.96 7.01
CA SER A 59 -5.89 -11.52 7.73
C SER A 59 -5.69 -10.39 8.75
N VAL A 60 -4.51 -9.78 8.80
CA VAL A 60 -4.27 -8.59 9.65
C VAL A 60 -4.81 -7.35 8.95
N PRO A 61 -5.66 -6.54 9.62
CA PRO A 61 -6.13 -5.27 9.09
C PRO A 61 -5.05 -4.19 9.20
N PHE A 62 -5.01 -3.29 8.23
CA PHE A 62 -4.14 -2.11 8.25
C PHE A 62 -4.87 -0.88 7.71
N THR A 63 -4.30 0.29 7.97
CA THR A 63 -4.78 1.58 7.43
C THR A 63 -3.66 2.31 6.71
N ILE A 64 -3.99 3.02 5.64
CA ILE A 64 -3.08 3.92 4.94
C ILE A 64 -3.50 5.35 5.29
N ARG A 65 -2.56 6.17 5.76
CA ARG A 65 -2.84 7.54 6.16
C ARG A 65 -1.87 8.52 5.50
N GLN A 66 -2.42 9.62 5.00
CA GLN A 66 -1.65 10.72 4.39
C GLN A 66 -1.16 11.73 5.44
N SER A 67 -1.86 11.79 6.58
CA SER A 67 -1.45 12.56 7.76
C SER A 67 -1.76 11.76 9.02
N SER A 68 -1.34 12.26 10.19
CA SER A 68 -1.60 11.56 11.46
C SER A 68 -3.09 11.31 11.73
N LYS A 69 -3.98 12.14 11.19
CA LYS A 69 -5.43 12.10 11.45
C LYS A 69 -6.28 11.63 10.27
N GLN A 70 -5.77 11.64 9.04
CA GLN A 70 -6.56 11.34 7.84
C GLN A 70 -6.28 9.93 7.31
N THR A 71 -7.24 9.03 7.48
CA THR A 71 -7.20 7.69 6.87
C THR A 71 -7.72 7.75 5.45
N VAL A 72 -6.88 7.33 4.51
CA VAL A 72 -7.19 7.36 3.08
C VAL A 72 -7.79 6.03 2.64
N ALA A 73 -7.24 4.93 3.15
CA ALA A 73 -7.71 3.58 2.83
C ALA A 73 -7.57 2.64 4.02
N ARG A 74 -8.40 1.61 4.02
CA ARG A 74 -8.34 0.50 4.98
C ARG A 74 -8.25 -0.79 4.18
N GLY A 75 -7.38 -1.68 4.60
CA GLY A 75 -7.13 -2.95 3.93
C GLY A 75 -7.00 -4.11 4.91
N ILE A 76 -7.00 -5.31 4.36
CA ILE A 76 -6.68 -6.55 5.06
C ILE A 76 -5.62 -7.26 4.24
N ILE A 77 -4.55 -7.73 4.89
CA ILE A 77 -3.49 -8.48 4.22
C ILE A 77 -4.06 -9.83 3.75
N ARG A 78 -4.05 -10.07 2.44
CA ARG A 78 -4.52 -11.32 1.83
C ARG A 78 -3.42 -12.38 1.79
N GLU A 79 -2.22 -11.97 1.38
CA GLU A 79 -1.07 -12.85 1.20
C GLU A 79 0.20 -12.10 1.61
N VAL A 80 1.20 -12.84 2.11
CA VAL A 80 2.53 -12.31 2.41
C VAL A 80 3.48 -12.91 1.39
N LEU A 81 4.04 -12.04 0.54
CA LEU A 81 5.00 -12.42 -0.49
C LEU A 81 6.44 -12.45 0.07
N PRO A 82 7.38 -13.13 -0.60
CA PRO A 82 8.79 -13.11 -0.22
C PRO A 82 9.38 -11.68 -0.17
N SER A 83 10.34 -11.46 0.72
CA SER A 83 11.07 -10.19 0.81
C SER A 83 11.79 -9.90 -0.51
N VAL A 84 11.72 -8.65 -0.94
CA VAL A 84 12.36 -8.16 -2.17
C VAL A 84 13.62 -7.38 -1.79
N ASN A 85 14.73 -7.63 -2.49
CA ASN A 85 15.97 -6.90 -2.25
C ASN A 85 15.92 -5.54 -2.97
N LEU A 86 15.47 -4.52 -2.23
CA LEU A 86 15.38 -3.14 -2.67
C LEU A 86 16.16 -2.27 -1.70
N GLU A 87 17.04 -1.41 -2.21
CA GLU A 87 17.71 -0.39 -1.41
C GLU A 87 16.79 0.83 -1.24
N SER A 88 15.94 1.08 -2.24
CA SER A 88 14.98 2.18 -2.22
C SER A 88 13.73 1.88 -3.05
N PHE A 89 12.63 2.58 -2.76
CA PHE A 89 11.43 2.58 -3.60
C PHE A 89 11.66 3.09 -5.04
N LYS A 90 12.78 3.79 -5.30
CA LYS A 90 13.17 4.16 -6.67
C LYS A 90 13.42 2.93 -7.54
N ASP A 91 14.03 1.90 -6.97
CA ASP A 91 14.36 0.65 -7.66
C ASP A 91 13.11 -0.04 -8.25
N ILE A 92 11.95 0.17 -7.63
CA ILE A 92 10.68 -0.37 -8.10
C ILE A 92 10.27 0.26 -9.44
N LYS A 93 10.56 1.55 -9.63
CA LYS A 93 10.31 2.22 -10.91
C LYS A 93 11.30 1.77 -11.97
N ASP A 94 12.57 1.64 -11.60
CA ASP A 94 13.66 1.36 -12.54
C ASP A 94 13.66 -0.09 -13.03
N ARG A 95 13.38 -1.06 -12.13
CA ARG A 95 13.34 -2.50 -12.46
C ARG A 95 12.00 -2.98 -13.01
N GLY A 96 10.95 -2.17 -12.86
CA GLY A 96 9.58 -2.53 -13.19
C GLY A 96 8.93 -3.42 -12.13
N PHE A 97 7.75 -3.00 -11.64
CA PHE A 97 7.05 -3.69 -10.55
C PHE A 97 6.73 -5.16 -10.85
N GLU A 98 6.32 -5.47 -12.08
CA GLU A 98 5.98 -6.84 -12.48
C GLU A 98 7.16 -7.80 -12.35
N ASN A 99 8.37 -7.34 -12.66
CA ASN A 99 9.57 -8.16 -12.58
C ASN A 99 9.94 -8.49 -11.13
N ILE A 100 9.59 -7.62 -10.19
CA ILE A 100 9.82 -7.81 -8.75
C ILE A 100 8.86 -8.85 -8.18
N VAL A 101 7.60 -8.84 -8.63
CA VAL A 101 6.58 -9.82 -8.16
C VAL A 101 6.69 -11.17 -8.87
N LYS A 102 7.14 -11.19 -10.14
CA LYS A 102 7.31 -12.41 -10.94
C LYS A 102 8.63 -13.15 -10.69
N ALA A 103 9.60 -12.54 -9.99
CA ALA A 103 10.83 -13.20 -9.57
C ALA A 103 10.53 -14.27 -8.52
N LYS A 104 10.10 -15.44 -9.00
CA LYS A 104 10.06 -16.71 -8.26
C LYS A 104 11.39 -17.42 -8.40
#